data_AF-A0A848UHX0-F1
#
_entry.id   AF-A0A848UHX0-F1
#
_cell.length_a   1.000
_cell.length_b   1.000
_cell.length_c   1.000
_cell.angle_alpha   90.00
_cell.angle_beta   90.00
_cell.angle_gamma   90.00
#
_symmetry.space_group_name_H-M   'P 1'
#
loop_
_entity.id
_entity.type
_entity.pdbx_description
1 polymer ?
#
loop_
_entity_poly.entity_id
_entity_poly.type
_entity_poly.pdbx_seq_one_letter_code
_entity_poly.pdbx_strand_id
1 'polypeptide(L)'
;ATFMDFTVPQNGDTRFMYVLPLDKSTALFEYTLFSKEFLPPKAYEDAIINYLEQKGIKDYEIIEKEKGAIPMTSFKFSKLNSKHILNIGTAGGWTKASTGYTFNNTSKKTKDLTRFLKLEDDLSKFHKKSKFWFYDLIFLDVLANHNGEGAALFSSMFKKSDVKTIFKFLDEESTIIQDLKIILSVPSRRFVQAFLKRLF
;
A
#
# COMPACT_ATOMS: atom_id res chain seq x y z
N ALA A 1 -3.15 15.21 -10.70
CA ALA A 1 -3.21 14.33 -9.51
C ALA A 1 -1.85 14.26 -8.87
N THR A 2 -1.80 14.17 -7.54
CA THR A 2 -0.61 13.97 -6.73
C THR A 2 -0.80 12.69 -5.92
N PHE A 3 0.12 11.74 -6.04
CA PHE A 3 0.00 10.44 -5.39
C PHE A 3 0.47 10.52 -3.94
N MET A 4 1.77 10.54 -3.65
CA MET A 4 2.24 10.60 -2.26
C MET A 4 3.02 11.90 -2.02
N ASP A 5 2.33 12.97 -1.64
CA ASP A 5 3.01 14.20 -1.24
C ASP A 5 3.56 14.08 0.19
N PHE A 6 4.85 13.77 0.30
CA PHE A 6 5.58 13.64 1.56
C PHE A 6 6.03 14.99 2.16
N THR A 7 5.66 16.13 1.58
CA THR A 7 6.03 17.46 2.14
C THR A 7 5.28 17.80 3.43
N VAL A 8 4.22 17.05 3.76
CA VAL A 8 3.51 17.17 5.03
C VAL A 8 4.43 16.83 6.22
N PRO A 9 4.19 17.40 7.42
CA PRO A 9 4.93 17.04 8.63
C PRO A 9 4.86 15.53 8.93
N GLN A 10 6.02 14.89 9.04
CA GLN A 10 6.14 13.44 9.22
C GLN A 10 5.92 13.00 10.69
N ASN A 11 6.33 13.82 11.66
CA ASN A 11 6.13 13.57 13.09
C ASN A 11 6.52 12.15 13.57
N GLY A 12 7.60 11.59 13.02
CA GLY A 12 8.11 10.26 13.36
C GLY A 12 7.46 9.09 12.62
N ASP A 13 6.39 9.33 11.85
CA ASP A 13 5.75 8.34 10.99
C ASP A 13 5.99 8.65 9.51
N THR A 14 5.68 7.71 8.64
CA THR A 14 5.51 8.00 7.21
C THR A 14 4.11 8.53 6.97
N ARG A 15 4.02 9.80 6.55
CA ARG A 15 2.76 10.51 6.31
C ARG A 15 2.79 11.19 4.94
N PHE A 16 1.66 11.28 4.27
CA PHE A 16 1.58 11.93 2.97
C PHE A 16 0.14 12.37 2.66
N MET A 17 0.01 13.23 1.66
CA MET A 17 -1.29 13.67 1.12
C MET A 17 -1.50 13.09 -0.28
N TYR A 18 -2.65 12.46 -0.53
CA TYR A 18 -3.18 12.25 -1.89
C TYR A 18 -3.96 13.47 -2.34
N VAL A 19 -3.79 13.85 -3.60
CA VAL A 19 -4.65 14.86 -4.27
C VAL A 19 -5.16 14.27 -5.58
N LEU A 20 -6.45 13.95 -5.63
CA LEU A 20 -7.09 13.34 -6.80
C LEU A 20 -8.17 14.27 -7.36
N PRO A 21 -7.87 15.03 -8.42
CA PRO A 21 -8.88 15.78 -9.16
C PRO A 21 -9.90 14.82 -9.79
N LEU A 22 -11.18 15.07 -9.56
CA LEU A 22 -12.29 14.36 -10.19
C LEU A 22 -12.76 15.11 -11.44
N ASP A 23 -12.78 16.44 -11.36
CA ASP A 23 -13.09 17.34 -12.47
C ASP A 23 -12.32 18.68 -12.33
N LYS A 24 -12.76 19.75 -13.00
CA LYS A 24 -12.10 21.07 -12.98
C LYS A 24 -12.26 21.83 -11.65
N SER A 25 -13.27 21.51 -10.85
CA SER A 25 -13.63 22.18 -9.59
C SER A 25 -13.67 21.24 -8.39
N THR A 26 -13.65 19.93 -8.61
CA THR A 26 -13.78 18.91 -7.56
C THR A 26 -12.50 18.10 -7.43
N ALA A 27 -11.98 17.95 -6.21
CA ALA A 27 -10.83 17.10 -5.91
C ALA A 27 -10.95 16.46 -4.54
N LEU A 28 -10.49 15.21 -4.42
CA LEU A 28 -10.29 14.52 -3.15
C LEU A 28 -8.91 14.86 -2.58
N PHE A 29 -8.89 15.22 -1.29
CA PHE A 29 -7.68 15.37 -0.49
C PHE A 29 -7.72 14.34 0.64
N GLU A 30 -6.75 13.43 0.67
CA GLU A 30 -6.70 12.37 1.67
C GLU A 30 -5.38 12.44 2.43
N TYR A 31 -5.47 12.68 3.75
CA TYR A 31 -4.31 12.59 4.64
C TYR A 31 -4.11 11.15 5.09
N THR A 32 -3.00 10.56 4.69
CA THR A 32 -2.70 9.15 4.90
C THR A 32 -1.42 9.00 5.70
N LEU A 33 -1.38 8.02 6.60
CA LEU A 33 -0.18 7.68 7.35
C LEU A 33 -0.10 6.18 7.63
N PHE A 34 1.14 5.70 7.70
CA PHE A 34 1.45 4.38 8.23
C PHE A 34 1.52 4.50 9.75
N SER A 35 0.63 3.82 10.46
CA SER A 35 0.58 3.89 11.92
C SER A 35 0.01 2.61 12.52
N LYS A 36 0.42 2.30 13.76
CA LYS A 36 -0.14 1.20 14.53
C LYS A 36 -1.46 1.61 15.19
N GLU A 37 -1.51 2.85 15.68
CA GLU A 37 -2.66 3.43 16.37
C GLU A 37 -3.25 4.57 15.53
N PHE A 38 -4.56 4.74 15.56
CA PHE A 38 -5.22 5.84 14.85
C PHE A 38 -4.95 7.18 15.53
N LEU A 39 -4.91 8.25 14.72
CA LEU A 39 -4.98 9.61 15.27
C LEU A 39 -6.43 9.93 15.67
N PRO A 40 -6.66 10.93 16.54
CA PRO A 40 -7.99 11.51 16.70
C PRO A 40 -8.50 12.07 15.36
N PRO A 41 -9.80 11.93 15.03
CA PRO A 41 -10.35 12.42 13.75
C PRO A 41 -9.97 13.87 13.41
N LYS A 42 -9.96 14.75 14.43
CA LYS A 42 -9.61 16.16 14.29
C LYS A 42 -8.19 16.38 13.75
N ALA A 43 -7.23 15.52 14.11
CA ALA A 43 -5.87 15.63 13.62
C ALA A 43 -5.75 15.34 12.11
N TYR A 44 -6.60 14.45 11.56
CA TYR A 44 -6.67 14.23 10.12
C TYR A 44 -7.26 15.44 9.40
N GLU A 45 -8.36 15.99 9.93
CA GLU A 45 -9.01 17.18 9.36
C GLU A 45 -8.07 18.39 9.36
N ASP A 46 -7.41 18.64 10.49
CA ASP A 46 -6.49 19.78 10.63
C ASP A 46 -5.29 19.63 9.69
N ALA A 47 -4.79 18.40 9.45
CA ALA A 47 -3.72 18.17 8.49
C ALA A 47 -4.15 18.52 7.06
N ILE A 48 -5.39 18.20 6.67
CA ILE A 48 -5.94 18.55 5.35
C ILE A 48 -6.13 20.07 5.24
N ILE A 49 -6.72 20.71 6.26
CA ILE A 49 -6.94 22.17 6.27
C ILE A 49 -5.60 22.91 6.14
N ASN A 50 -4.61 22.55 6.96
CA ASN A 50 -3.27 23.15 6.89
C ASN A 50 -2.62 22.96 5.52
N TYR A 51 -2.80 21.79 4.90
CA TYR A 51 -2.27 21.51 3.56
C TYR A 51 -2.94 22.40 2.51
N LEU A 52 -4.26 22.58 2.55
CA LEU A 52 -5.00 23.48 1.66
C LEU A 52 -4.56 24.94 1.84
N GLU A 53 -4.42 25.41 3.08
CA GLU A 53 -3.93 26.75 3.40
C GLU A 53 -2.53 27.00 2.82
N GLN A 54 -1.61 26.05 2.97
CA GLN A 54 -0.25 26.13 2.39
C GLN A 54 -0.25 26.17 0.86
N LYS A 55 -1.26 25.58 0.21
CA LYS A 55 -1.48 25.67 -1.23
C LYS A 55 -2.23 26.94 -1.66
N GLY A 56 -2.63 27.78 -0.71
CA GLY A 56 -3.41 29.00 -0.97
C GLY A 56 -4.88 28.73 -1.31
N ILE A 57 -5.40 27.54 -1.04
CA ILE A 57 -6.79 27.16 -1.30
C ILE A 57 -7.61 27.51 -0.04
N LYS A 58 -8.37 28.60 -0.11
CA LYS A 58 -9.14 29.12 1.02
C LYS A 58 -10.65 29.06 0.79
N ASP A 59 -11.08 29.21 -0.45
CA ASP A 59 -12.49 29.20 -0.84
C ASP A 59 -12.83 27.82 -1.42
N TYR A 60 -13.39 26.95 -0.59
CA TYR A 60 -13.84 25.62 -0.98
C TYR A 60 -15.07 25.19 -0.18
N GLU A 61 -15.83 24.24 -0.73
CA GLU A 61 -16.93 23.58 -0.07
C GLU A 61 -16.56 22.10 0.18
N ILE A 62 -16.89 21.59 1.36
CA ILE A 62 -16.74 20.16 1.67
C ILE A 62 -18.02 19.45 1.26
N ILE A 63 -17.97 18.73 0.14
CA ILE A 63 -19.13 17.98 -0.38
C ILE A 63 -19.31 16.61 0.30
N GLU A 64 -18.22 16.00 0.73
CA GLU A 64 -18.21 14.65 1.32
C GLU A 64 -17.01 14.47 2.25
N LYS A 65 -17.14 13.59 3.25
CA LYS A 65 -16.04 13.15 4.12
C LYS A 65 -16.05 11.63 4.20
N GLU A 66 -14.90 11.03 3.97
CA GLU A 66 -14.69 9.59 4.12
C GLU A 66 -13.53 9.29 5.06
N LYS A 67 -13.54 8.07 5.62
CA LYS A 67 -12.41 7.54 6.39
C LYS A 67 -12.21 6.08 6.06
N GLY A 68 -10.96 5.67 6.00
CA GLY A 68 -10.57 4.29 5.73
C GLY A 68 -9.37 3.87 6.54
N ALA A 69 -9.25 2.57 6.77
CA ALA A 69 -8.06 1.95 7.33
C ALA A 69 -7.81 0.65 6.57
N ILE A 70 -6.60 0.51 6.02
CA ILE A 70 -6.21 -0.66 5.25
C ILE A 70 -5.20 -1.47 6.06
N PRO A 71 -5.44 -2.76 6.32
CA PRO A 71 -4.51 -3.57 7.09
C PRO A 71 -3.21 -3.79 6.28
N MET A 72 -2.09 -3.42 6.89
CA MET A 72 -0.77 -3.60 6.31
C MET A 72 -0.03 -4.75 6.97
N THR A 73 -0.32 -5.95 6.48
CA THR A 73 0.12 -7.18 7.15
C THR A 73 0.48 -8.29 6.17
N SER A 74 1.53 -9.02 6.49
CA SER A 74 1.90 -10.27 5.83
C SER A 74 1.25 -11.49 6.49
N PHE A 75 0.13 -11.30 7.22
CA PHE A 75 -0.64 -12.36 7.83
C PHE A 75 -1.00 -13.44 6.80
N LYS A 76 -0.97 -14.71 7.21
CA LYS A 76 -1.23 -15.85 6.32
C LYS A 76 -2.74 -16.09 6.20
N PHE A 77 -3.45 -15.21 5.48
CA PHE A 77 -4.92 -15.27 5.30
C PHE A 77 -5.41 -16.62 4.74
N SER A 78 -4.58 -17.32 3.96
CA SER A 78 -4.90 -18.65 3.45
C SER A 78 -5.16 -19.69 4.53
N LYS A 79 -4.64 -19.51 5.74
CA LYS A 79 -4.94 -20.37 6.90
C LYS A 79 -6.39 -20.28 7.37
N LEU A 80 -7.12 -19.23 6.97
CA LEU A 80 -8.53 -19.04 7.30
C LEU A 80 -9.46 -19.65 6.25
N ASN A 81 -8.91 -20.16 5.14
CA ASN A 81 -9.70 -20.87 4.14
C ASN A 81 -9.91 -22.32 4.56
N SER A 82 -10.99 -22.92 4.09
CA SER A 82 -11.29 -24.34 4.24
C SER A 82 -11.62 -24.94 2.88
N LYS A 83 -11.95 -26.23 2.85
CA LYS A 83 -12.40 -26.90 1.62
C LYS A 83 -13.56 -26.16 0.93
N HIS A 84 -14.50 -25.61 1.72
CA HIS A 84 -15.75 -25.04 1.22
C HIS A 84 -15.89 -23.53 1.44
N ILE A 85 -14.91 -22.88 2.07
CA ILE A 85 -14.94 -21.44 2.35
C ILE A 85 -13.64 -20.81 1.88
N LEU A 86 -13.76 -19.83 0.98
CA LEU A 86 -12.67 -18.96 0.53
C LEU A 86 -12.98 -17.53 0.95
N ASN A 87 -12.10 -16.92 1.73
CA ASN A 87 -12.17 -15.49 1.97
C ASN A 87 -11.60 -14.74 0.76
N ILE A 88 -12.27 -13.67 0.35
CA ILE A 88 -11.89 -12.82 -0.78
C ILE A 88 -11.70 -11.36 -0.33
N GLY A 89 -11.18 -10.51 -1.22
CA GLY A 89 -10.89 -9.10 -0.89
C GLY A 89 -9.90 -8.98 0.27
N THR A 90 -10.07 -7.97 1.12
CA THR A 90 -9.19 -7.74 2.28
C THR A 90 -9.16 -8.94 3.23
N ALA A 91 -10.32 -9.55 3.52
CA ALA A 91 -10.41 -10.75 4.37
C ALA A 91 -9.70 -11.98 3.77
N GLY A 92 -9.57 -12.03 2.43
CA GLY A 92 -8.83 -13.06 1.71
C GLY A 92 -7.33 -12.80 1.57
N GLY A 93 -6.82 -11.67 2.08
CA GLY A 93 -5.44 -11.23 1.83
C GLY A 93 -5.20 -10.85 0.37
N TRP A 94 -6.20 -10.32 -0.32
CA TRP A 94 -6.08 -9.85 -1.71
C TRP A 94 -5.60 -8.40 -1.79
N THR A 95 -5.63 -7.67 -0.67
CA THR A 95 -4.96 -6.39 -0.48
C THR A 95 -3.45 -6.57 -0.51
N LYS A 96 -2.75 -5.80 -1.35
CA LYS A 96 -1.28 -5.75 -1.32
C LYS A 96 -0.81 -5.24 0.03
N ALA A 97 0.01 -6.03 0.72
CA ALA A 97 0.31 -5.80 2.13
C ALA A 97 1.12 -4.52 2.39
N SER A 98 1.97 -4.09 1.45
CA SER A 98 2.83 -2.91 1.59
C SER A 98 2.19 -1.59 1.15
N THR A 99 1.14 -1.62 0.33
CA THR A 99 0.58 -0.40 -0.30
C THR A 99 -0.94 -0.30 -0.26
N GLY A 100 -1.65 -1.33 0.18
CA GLY A 100 -3.12 -1.32 0.30
C GLY A 100 -3.88 -1.53 -1.02
N TYR A 101 -3.18 -1.81 -2.12
CA TYR A 101 -3.79 -2.02 -3.44
C TYR A 101 -4.69 -3.25 -3.42
N THR A 102 -6.00 -3.02 -3.44
CA THR A 102 -7.01 -4.08 -3.27
C THR A 102 -7.86 -4.28 -4.52
N PHE A 103 -8.31 -3.20 -5.15
CA PHE A 103 -9.26 -3.26 -6.26
C PHE A 103 -8.71 -4.02 -7.49
N ASN A 104 -7.52 -3.62 -7.97
CA ASN A 104 -6.88 -4.26 -9.12
C ASN A 104 -6.55 -5.74 -8.83
N ASN A 105 -5.98 -6.01 -7.66
CA ASN A 105 -5.67 -7.37 -7.22
C ASN A 105 -6.92 -8.25 -7.11
N THR A 106 -8.01 -7.71 -6.58
CA THR A 106 -9.30 -8.41 -6.48
C THR A 106 -9.83 -8.75 -7.87
N SER A 107 -9.73 -7.82 -8.82
CA SER A 107 -10.17 -8.04 -10.20
C SER A 107 -9.37 -9.17 -10.88
N LYS A 108 -8.04 -9.20 -10.69
CA LYS A 108 -7.17 -10.28 -11.21
C LYS A 108 -7.48 -11.63 -10.55
N LYS A 109 -7.51 -11.67 -9.22
CA LYS A 109 -7.77 -12.90 -8.46
C LYS A 109 -9.17 -13.45 -8.70
N THR A 110 -10.17 -12.61 -8.98
CA THR A 110 -11.51 -13.08 -9.37
C THR A 110 -11.47 -13.84 -10.70
N LYS A 111 -10.68 -13.39 -11.69
CA LYS A 111 -10.49 -14.13 -12.96
C LYS A 111 -9.76 -15.47 -12.73
N ASP A 112 -8.80 -15.50 -11.81
CA ASP A 112 -8.13 -16.75 -11.44
C ASP A 112 -9.07 -17.71 -10.71
N LEU A 113 -9.87 -17.18 -9.80
CA LEU A 113 -10.84 -17.96 -9.02
C LEU A 113 -11.91 -18.58 -9.91
N THR A 114 -12.48 -17.82 -10.85
CA THR A 114 -13.49 -18.36 -11.77
C THR A 114 -12.95 -19.49 -12.66
N ARG A 115 -11.66 -19.47 -13.00
CA ARG A 115 -11.00 -20.60 -13.69
C ARG A 115 -10.74 -21.77 -12.76
N PHE A 116 -10.25 -21.50 -11.55
CA PHE A 116 -9.95 -22.50 -10.53
C PHE A 116 -11.20 -23.32 -10.15
N LEU A 117 -12.34 -22.66 -9.95
CA LEU A 117 -13.61 -23.28 -9.58
C LEU A 117 -14.15 -24.28 -10.63
N LYS A 118 -13.63 -24.26 -11.86
CA LYS A 118 -14.01 -25.23 -12.90
C LYS A 118 -13.23 -26.55 -12.82
N LEU A 119 -12.14 -26.58 -12.05
CA LEU A 119 -11.16 -27.69 -12.07
C LEU A 119 -10.90 -28.29 -10.69
N GLU A 120 -11.14 -27.54 -9.61
CA GLU A 120 -10.82 -27.93 -8.24
C GLU A 120 -12.01 -27.61 -7.31
N ASP A 121 -12.34 -28.54 -6.42
CA ASP A 121 -13.44 -28.42 -5.46
C ASP A 121 -12.95 -28.00 -4.06
N ASP A 122 -11.64 -28.13 -3.79
CA ASP A 122 -11.03 -27.71 -2.53
C ASP A 122 -10.50 -26.27 -2.60
N LEU A 123 -11.29 -25.33 -2.07
CA LEU A 123 -10.98 -23.90 -2.05
C LEU A 123 -9.73 -23.54 -1.23
N SER A 124 -9.29 -24.40 -0.31
CA SER A 124 -8.08 -24.15 0.48
C SER A 124 -6.81 -24.12 -0.40
N LYS A 125 -6.85 -24.79 -1.56
CA LYS A 125 -5.75 -24.87 -2.52
C LYS A 125 -5.63 -23.66 -3.46
N PHE A 126 -6.57 -22.71 -3.41
CA PHE A 126 -6.56 -21.54 -4.31
C PHE A 126 -5.34 -20.64 -4.09
N HIS A 127 -4.88 -20.49 -2.84
CA HIS A 127 -3.81 -19.56 -2.51
C HIS A 127 -2.45 -20.00 -3.07
N LYS A 128 -1.72 -19.05 -3.66
CA LYS A 128 -0.34 -19.23 -4.12
C LYS A 128 0.55 -18.16 -3.51
N LYS A 129 1.64 -18.59 -2.86
CA LYS A 129 2.66 -17.68 -2.34
C LYS A 129 3.49 -17.14 -3.50
N SER A 130 3.62 -15.83 -3.61
CA SER A 130 4.44 -15.15 -4.62
C SER A 130 5.72 -14.57 -4.00
N LYS A 131 6.69 -14.20 -4.86
CA LYS A 131 7.86 -13.41 -4.44
C LYS A 131 7.46 -12.08 -3.79
N PHE A 132 6.34 -11.49 -4.25
CA PHE A 132 5.83 -10.21 -3.74
C PHE A 132 5.41 -10.28 -2.27
N TRP A 133 4.86 -11.42 -1.83
CA TRP A 133 4.58 -11.62 -0.40
C TRP A 133 5.84 -11.47 0.46
N PHE A 134 6.98 -11.96 -0.03
CA PHE A 134 8.25 -11.86 0.69
C PHE A 134 8.83 -10.45 0.64
N TYR A 135 8.72 -9.76 -0.50
CA TYR A 135 9.09 -8.34 -0.59
C TYR A 135 8.25 -7.48 0.36
N ASP A 136 6.95 -7.71 0.43
CA ASP A 136 6.06 -7.00 1.32
C ASP A 136 6.37 -7.30 2.80
N LEU A 137 6.69 -8.54 3.15
CA LEU A 137 7.12 -8.90 4.51
C LEU A 137 8.35 -8.08 4.94
N ILE A 138 9.36 -7.95 4.08
CA ILE A 138 10.58 -7.17 4.39
C ILE A 138 10.24 -5.69 4.50
N PHE A 139 9.47 -5.17 3.55
CA PHE A 139 9.08 -3.76 3.54
C PHE A 139 8.30 -3.39 4.81
N LEU A 140 7.35 -4.23 5.21
CA LEU A 140 6.59 -4.05 6.44
C LEU A 140 7.46 -4.16 7.69
N ASP A 141 8.45 -5.05 7.72
CA ASP A 141 9.39 -5.12 8.85
C ASP A 141 10.20 -3.82 8.98
N VAL A 142 10.65 -3.25 7.87
CA VAL A 142 11.36 -1.95 7.88
C VAL A 142 10.44 -0.84 8.36
N LEU A 143 9.22 -0.71 7.81
CA LEU A 143 8.28 0.34 8.24
C LEU A 143 7.86 0.18 9.71
N ALA A 144 7.65 -1.05 10.19
CA ALA A 144 7.26 -1.29 11.58
C ALA A 144 8.35 -0.88 12.58
N ASN A 145 9.63 -1.00 12.21
CA ASN A 145 10.76 -0.68 13.10
C ASN A 145 11.36 0.71 12.85
N HIS A 146 11.16 1.27 11.65
CA HIS A 146 11.82 2.50 11.18
C HIS A 146 10.83 3.39 10.41
N ASN A 147 9.62 3.58 10.93
CA ASN A 147 8.54 4.30 10.25
C ASN A 147 8.94 5.71 9.78
N GLY A 148 9.70 6.46 10.59
CA GLY A 148 10.17 7.80 10.22
C GLY A 148 11.11 7.85 9.01
N GLU A 149 11.70 6.72 8.58
CA GLU A 149 12.53 6.65 7.37
C GLU A 149 11.66 6.50 6.10
N GLY A 150 10.39 6.11 6.20
CA GLY A 150 9.62 5.66 5.03
C GLY A 150 9.31 6.75 3.99
N ALA A 151 9.14 8.02 4.38
CA ALA A 151 9.02 9.11 3.41
C ALA A 151 10.23 9.21 2.47
N ALA A 152 11.45 9.04 3.01
CA ALA A 152 12.67 9.01 2.22
C ALA A 152 12.76 7.72 1.38
N LEU A 153 12.32 6.57 1.92
CA LEU A 153 12.26 5.30 1.18
C LEU A 153 11.36 5.43 -0.06
N PHE A 154 10.10 5.81 0.13
CA PHE A 154 9.14 5.97 -0.97
C PHE A 154 9.59 7.05 -1.96
N SER A 155 10.06 8.21 -1.47
CA SER A 155 10.57 9.28 -2.34
C SER A 155 11.75 8.81 -3.20
N SER A 156 12.68 8.03 -2.62
CA SER A 156 13.82 7.46 -3.36
C SER A 156 13.35 6.47 -4.42
N MET A 157 12.37 5.62 -4.08
CA MET A 157 11.76 4.66 -5.01
C MET A 157 11.16 5.36 -6.24
N PHE A 158 10.33 6.39 -6.03
CA PHE A 158 9.69 7.15 -7.12
C PHE A 158 10.67 7.99 -7.94
N LYS A 159 11.78 8.46 -7.35
CA LYS A 159 12.79 9.27 -8.08
C LYS A 159 13.73 8.43 -8.94
N LYS A 160 14.09 7.22 -8.50
CA LYS A 160 15.14 6.41 -9.12
C LYS A 160 14.61 5.27 -9.99
N SER A 161 13.32 4.97 -9.91
CA SER A 161 12.66 3.96 -10.73
C SER A 161 11.65 4.60 -11.67
N ASP A 162 11.57 4.08 -12.90
CA ASP A 162 10.55 4.51 -13.85
C ASP A 162 9.15 4.18 -13.30
N VAL A 163 8.22 5.12 -13.48
CA VAL A 163 6.85 5.04 -12.93
C VAL A 163 6.10 3.80 -13.42
N LYS A 164 6.27 3.40 -14.69
CA LYS A 164 5.64 2.17 -15.20
C LYS A 164 6.19 0.92 -14.51
N THR A 165 7.49 0.93 -14.19
CA THR A 165 8.14 -0.15 -13.45
C THR A 165 7.63 -0.24 -12.01
N ILE A 166 7.43 0.91 -11.36
CA ILE A 166 6.82 0.96 -10.02
C ILE A 166 5.39 0.43 -10.07
N PHE A 167 4.56 0.88 -11.02
CA PHE A 167 3.19 0.38 -11.13
C PHE A 167 3.14 -1.12 -11.37
N LYS A 168 3.99 -1.68 -12.23
CA LYS A 168 4.10 -3.14 -12.39
C LYS A 168 4.46 -3.85 -11.09
N PHE A 169 5.34 -3.28 -10.27
CA PHE A 169 5.71 -3.85 -8.98
C PHE A 169 4.56 -3.78 -7.96
N LEU A 170 3.85 -2.66 -7.92
CA LEU A 170 2.65 -2.49 -7.10
C LEU A 170 1.52 -3.44 -7.52
N ASP A 171 1.44 -3.73 -8.81
CA ASP A 171 0.45 -4.63 -9.42
C ASP A 171 0.84 -6.11 -9.40
N GLU A 172 1.99 -6.45 -8.80
CA GLU A 172 2.55 -7.81 -8.73
C GLU A 172 2.87 -8.44 -10.12
N GLU A 173 3.26 -7.61 -11.09
CA GLU A 173 3.53 -7.98 -12.48
C GLU A 173 4.97 -7.70 -12.94
N SER A 174 5.81 -7.14 -12.07
CA SER A 174 7.21 -6.86 -12.41
C SER A 174 8.06 -8.13 -12.54
N THR A 175 9.06 -8.07 -13.41
CA THR A 175 10.07 -9.12 -13.57
C THR A 175 11.11 -9.04 -12.45
N ILE A 176 11.88 -10.12 -12.23
CA ILE A 176 12.93 -10.15 -11.19
C ILE A 176 13.95 -9.01 -11.39
N ILE A 177 14.29 -8.68 -12.64
CA ILE A 177 15.22 -7.59 -12.97
C ILE A 177 14.61 -6.24 -12.57
N GLN A 178 13.31 -6.05 -12.82
CA GLN A 178 12.59 -4.84 -12.40
C GLN A 178 12.49 -4.73 -10.88
N ASP A 179 12.22 -5.84 -10.19
CA ASP A 179 12.19 -5.88 -8.73
C ASP A 179 13.54 -5.48 -8.14
N LEU A 180 14.63 -6.03 -8.67
CA LEU A 180 15.98 -5.73 -8.21
C LEU A 180 16.30 -4.24 -8.41
N LYS A 181 15.90 -3.64 -9.53
CA LYS A 181 16.07 -2.20 -9.76
C LYS A 181 15.34 -1.36 -8.71
N ILE A 182 14.12 -1.75 -8.33
CA ILE A 182 13.34 -1.08 -7.28
C ILE A 182 13.99 -1.28 -5.92
N ILE A 183 14.36 -2.51 -5.57
CA ILE A 183 14.99 -2.83 -4.28
C ILE A 183 16.32 -2.10 -4.11
N LEU A 184 17.13 -1.98 -5.16
CA LEU A 184 18.38 -1.22 -5.14
C LEU A 184 18.18 0.30 -5.15
N SER A 185 16.97 0.77 -5.45
CA SER A 185 16.64 2.20 -5.46
C SER A 185 16.40 2.76 -4.05
N VAL A 186 16.09 1.91 -3.08
CA VAL A 186 15.84 2.30 -1.69
C VAL A 186 17.09 2.11 -0.82
N PRO A 187 17.27 2.89 0.26
CA PRO A 187 18.34 2.72 1.25
C PRO A 187 18.49 1.26 1.71
N SER A 188 19.56 0.61 1.29
CA SER A 188 19.68 -0.85 1.34
C SER A 188 19.92 -1.41 2.74
N ARG A 189 20.52 -0.66 3.67
CA ARG A 189 20.97 -1.21 4.96
C ARG A 189 19.82 -1.81 5.78
N ARG A 190 18.68 -1.12 5.90
CA ARG A 190 17.51 -1.61 6.65
C ARG A 190 16.87 -2.81 5.98
N PHE A 191 16.73 -2.78 4.66
CA PHE A 191 16.18 -3.88 3.87
C PHE A 191 17.05 -5.13 3.92
N VAL A 192 18.38 -4.98 3.86
CA VAL A 192 19.32 -6.10 3.99
C VAL A 192 19.27 -6.70 5.40
N GLN A 193 19.22 -5.87 6.45
CA GLN A 193 19.06 -6.33 7.83
C GLN A 193 17.74 -7.11 8.01
N ALA A 194 16.62 -6.54 7.54
CA ALA A 194 15.32 -7.19 7.60
C ALA A 194 15.28 -8.49 6.77
N PHE A 195 15.90 -8.50 5.58
CA PHE A 195 16.02 -9.70 4.74
C PHE A 195 16.77 -10.83 5.47
N LEU A 196 17.94 -10.54 6.04
CA LEU A 196 18.73 -11.54 6.79
C LEU A 196 17.96 -12.07 8.01
N LYS A 197 17.31 -11.19 8.78
CA LYS A 197 16.47 -11.54 9.93
C LYS A 197 15.25 -12.41 9.57
N ARG A 198 14.79 -12.39 8.32
CA ARG A 198 13.62 -13.17 7.89
C ARG A 198 13.99 -14.48 7.18
N LEU A 199 15.27 -14.67 6.86
CA LEU A 199 15.82 -15.92 6.32
C LEU A 199 16.29 -16.88 7.42
N PHE A 200 16.85 -16.34 8.50
CA PHE A 200 17.37 -17.07 9.66
C PHE A 200 16.48 -16.83 10.88
#